data_AF-K4PWN4-F1
#
_entry.id   AF-K4PWN4-F1
#
_cell.length_a   1.000
_cell.length_b   1.000
_cell.length_c   1.000
_cell.angle_alpha   90.00
_cell.angle_beta   90.00
_cell.angle_gamma   90.00
#
_symmetry.space_group_name_H-M   'P 1'
#
loop_
_entity.id
_entity.type
_entity.pdbx_description
1 polymer ?
#
loop_
_entity_poly.entity_id
_entity_poly.type
_entity_poly.pdbx_seq_one_letter_code
_entity_poly.pdbx_strand_id
1 'polypeptide(L)'
;MILSSLENFFINTSFASLLIALIAYWTSVAFVSFATLSKIGRLLTVLTNFSLTATLSIRWISHGYFPLSNLYESLIFLTWCFTFIHLILEHQNKSKLIGSISVPMSLFTIGFASLSLPADMQKAAPLVPALRSNWLMMHVSIMMISYSALILGSLLSILFLIISQGKNVSLQGKSYSYSVKNAKVTYDAQLSVNTKQDNLNSDTILVAKRMSLLQGIDNLSYRTIGLGFPLLTIGIIAGAVWANEAWGSYWS
;
A
#
# COMPACT_ATOMS: atom_id res chain seq x y z
N MET A 1 15.99 12.70 26.09
CA MET A 1 15.17 13.91 25.95
C MET A 1 15.21 14.48 24.53
N ILE A 2 16.38 14.73 23.94
CA ILE A 2 16.51 15.22 22.54
C ILE A 2 16.03 14.17 21.52
N LEU A 3 16.42 12.90 21.71
CA LEU A 3 16.07 11.84 20.76
C LEU A 3 14.56 11.54 20.75
N SER A 4 13.94 11.51 21.93
CA SER A 4 12.48 11.36 22.08
C SER A 4 11.70 12.55 21.48
N SER A 5 12.21 13.77 21.60
CA SER A 5 11.58 14.92 20.93
C SER A 5 11.70 14.86 19.41
N LEU A 6 12.81 14.33 18.90
CA LEU A 6 13.04 14.16 17.47
C LEU A 6 12.13 13.08 16.86
N GLU A 7 11.93 11.97 17.56
CA GLU A 7 10.95 10.94 17.18
C GLU A 7 9.54 11.52 17.08
N ASN A 8 9.09 12.22 18.11
CA ASN A 8 7.78 12.87 18.11
C ASN A 8 7.62 13.87 16.97
N PHE A 9 8.69 14.61 16.64
CA PHE A 9 8.68 15.51 15.49
C PHE A 9 8.50 14.76 14.16
N PHE A 10 9.23 13.68 13.92
CA PHE A 10 9.09 12.89 12.69
C PHE A 10 7.72 12.20 12.58
N ILE A 11 7.16 11.73 13.68
CA ILE A 11 5.82 11.10 13.68
C ILE A 11 4.73 12.14 13.43
N ASN A 12 4.80 13.29 14.09
CA ASN A 12 3.83 14.37 13.89
C ASN A 12 3.92 14.95 12.46
N THR A 13 5.13 15.10 11.92
CA THR A 13 5.30 15.52 10.52
C THR A 13 4.73 14.48 9.56
N SER A 14 4.93 13.19 9.81
CA SER A 14 4.34 12.09 9.02
C SER A 14 2.81 12.10 9.05
N PHE A 15 2.22 12.32 10.22
CA PHE A 15 0.77 12.45 10.36
C PHE A 15 0.24 13.66 9.59
N ALA A 16 0.87 14.83 9.75
CA ALA A 16 0.48 16.06 9.06
C ALA A 16 0.64 15.94 7.54
N SER A 17 1.73 15.34 7.05
CA SER A 17 1.96 15.13 5.62
C SER A 17 0.93 14.19 5.01
N LEU A 18 0.54 13.11 5.71
CA LEU A 18 -0.52 12.20 5.27
C LEU A 18 -1.90 12.87 5.28
N LEU A 19 -2.19 13.72 6.26
CA LEU A 19 -3.44 14.48 6.31
C LEU A 19 -3.56 15.44 5.12
N ILE A 20 -2.49 16.18 4.81
CA ILE A 20 -2.47 17.08 3.66
C ILE A 20 -2.51 16.27 2.35
N ALA A 21 -1.82 15.13 2.28
CA ALA A 21 -1.86 14.24 1.13
C ALA A 21 -3.27 13.70 0.88
N LEU A 22 -4.01 13.32 1.93
CA LEU A 22 -5.40 12.87 1.84
C LEU A 22 -6.25 13.93 1.12
N ILE A 23 -6.18 15.17 1.62
CA ILE A 23 -6.91 16.30 1.05
C ILE A 23 -6.49 16.51 -0.41
N ALA A 24 -5.19 16.49 -0.71
CA ALA A 24 -4.67 16.69 -2.07
C ALA A 24 -5.13 15.60 -3.07
N TYR A 25 -5.11 14.32 -2.67
CA TYR A 25 -5.58 13.22 -3.54
C TYR A 25 -7.09 13.28 -3.76
N TRP A 26 -7.88 13.51 -2.70
CA TRP A 26 -9.33 13.57 -2.80
C TRP A 26 -9.80 14.77 -3.60
N THR A 27 -9.18 15.94 -3.41
CA THR A 27 -9.45 17.14 -4.23
C THR A 27 -9.03 16.94 -5.68
N SER A 28 -7.90 16.26 -5.96
CA SER A 28 -7.48 15.96 -7.35
C SER A 28 -8.37 14.93 -8.05
N VAL A 29 -9.10 14.09 -7.30
CA VAL A 29 -10.13 13.19 -7.83
C VAL A 29 -11.45 13.92 -8.04
N ALA A 30 -11.86 14.77 -7.10
CA ALA A 30 -13.09 15.56 -7.20
C ALA A 30 -13.02 16.59 -8.34
N PHE A 31 -11.87 17.23 -8.55
CA PHE A 31 -11.68 18.26 -9.56
C PHE A 31 -10.65 17.83 -10.61
N VAL A 32 -11.12 17.59 -11.83
CA VAL A 32 -10.29 17.13 -12.97
C VAL A 32 -9.19 18.14 -13.35
N SER A 33 -9.42 19.45 -13.07
CA SER A 33 -8.52 20.55 -13.42
C SER A 33 -7.18 20.55 -12.67
N PHE A 34 -7.14 20.10 -11.40
CA PHE A 34 -5.96 20.18 -10.55
C PHE A 34 -5.10 18.92 -10.61
N ALA A 35 -4.51 18.64 -11.77
CA ALA A 35 -3.57 17.51 -11.92
C ALA A 35 -2.28 17.68 -11.11
N THR A 36 -1.89 18.92 -10.79
CA THR A 36 -0.73 19.25 -9.95
C THR A 36 -0.88 18.77 -8.51
N LEU A 37 -2.09 18.77 -7.95
CA LEU A 37 -2.37 18.33 -6.58
C LEU A 37 -2.00 16.87 -6.34
N SER A 38 -2.24 15.99 -7.31
CA SER A 38 -1.81 14.58 -7.19
C SER A 38 -0.29 14.42 -7.10
N LYS A 39 0.49 15.32 -7.75
CA LYS A 39 1.95 15.31 -7.64
C LYS A 39 2.41 15.78 -6.26
N ILE A 40 1.71 16.76 -5.68
CA ILE A 40 1.96 17.23 -4.30
C ILE A 40 1.65 16.09 -3.32
N GLY A 41 0.51 15.40 -3.49
CA GLY A 41 0.15 14.23 -2.69
C GLY A 41 1.23 13.15 -2.72
N ARG A 42 1.78 12.85 -3.90
CA ARG A 42 2.90 11.92 -4.06
C ARG A 42 4.17 12.40 -3.35
N LEU A 43 4.50 13.68 -3.46
CA LEU A 43 5.68 14.24 -2.80
C LEU A 43 5.55 14.16 -1.27
N LEU A 44 4.36 14.43 -0.74
CA LEU A 44 4.07 14.30 0.69
C LEU A 44 4.13 12.85 1.18
N THR A 45 3.69 11.88 0.38
CA THR A 45 3.84 10.44 0.72
C THR A 45 5.29 10.00 0.67
N VAL A 46 6.10 10.51 -0.27
CA VAL A 46 7.57 10.31 -0.26
C VAL A 46 8.18 10.90 1.02
N LEU A 47 7.83 12.14 1.37
CA LEU A 47 8.30 12.78 2.62
C LEU A 47 7.93 11.97 3.86
N THR A 48 6.69 11.45 3.90
CA THR A 48 6.20 10.58 4.98
C THR A 48 7.06 9.32 5.08
N ASN A 49 7.33 8.65 3.95
CA ASN A 49 8.11 7.42 3.95
C ASN A 49 9.54 7.65 4.47
N PHE A 50 10.19 8.75 4.09
CA PHE A 50 11.50 9.14 4.63
C PHE A 50 11.43 9.46 6.14
N SER A 51 10.41 10.18 6.58
CA SER A 51 10.23 10.54 8.00
C SER A 51 10.01 9.30 8.88
N LEU A 52 9.21 8.34 8.42
CA LEU A 52 9.01 7.05 9.08
C LEU A 52 10.29 6.21 9.11
N THR A 53 11.06 6.20 8.01
CA THR A 53 12.36 5.53 7.95
C THR A 53 13.33 6.12 8.98
N ALA A 54 13.38 7.46 9.09
CA ALA A 54 14.19 8.15 10.09
C ALA A 54 13.76 7.78 11.51
N THR A 55 12.46 7.73 11.78
CA THR A 55 11.90 7.35 13.09
C THR A 55 12.31 5.94 13.49
N LEU A 56 12.12 4.96 12.59
CA LEU A 56 12.49 3.56 12.84
C LEU A 56 14.01 3.40 13.01
N SER A 57 14.81 4.14 12.23
CA SER A 57 16.27 4.10 12.33
C SER A 57 16.77 4.68 13.66
N ILE A 58 16.19 5.80 14.10
CA ILE A 58 16.51 6.42 15.40
C ILE A 58 16.22 5.43 16.53
N ARG A 59 15.06 4.75 16.49
CA ARG A 59 14.69 3.74 17.49
C ARG A 59 15.61 2.52 17.50
N TRP A 60 16.03 2.07 16.33
CA TRP A 60 16.96 0.97 16.23
C TRP A 60 18.30 1.31 16.90
N ILE A 61 18.87 2.48 16.58
CA ILE A 61 20.16 2.89 17.14
C ILE A 61 20.06 3.16 18.65
N SER A 62 18.96 3.73 19.12
CA SER A 62 18.78 4.12 20.53
C SER A 62 18.55 2.95 21.47
N HIS A 63 17.79 1.95 21.02
CA HIS A 63 17.37 0.83 21.86
C HIS A 63 18.12 -0.47 21.57
N GLY A 64 18.91 -0.53 20.50
CA GLY A 64 19.77 -1.67 20.17
C GLY A 64 19.03 -2.90 19.65
N TYR A 65 17.76 -2.77 19.28
CA TYR A 65 16.95 -3.83 18.69
C TYR A 65 16.11 -3.30 17.53
N PHE A 66 15.63 -4.20 16.67
CA PHE A 66 14.79 -3.83 15.53
C PHE A 66 13.38 -3.42 15.98
N PRO A 67 12.86 -2.24 15.56
CA PRO A 67 11.63 -1.63 16.11
C PRO A 67 10.34 -2.35 15.67
N LEU A 68 10.11 -3.52 16.23
CA LEU A 68 8.91 -4.35 16.10
C LEU A 68 8.45 -4.92 17.45
N SER A 69 8.99 -4.41 18.56
CA SER A 69 8.83 -5.04 19.88
C SER A 69 7.44 -4.84 20.48
N ASN A 70 6.80 -3.74 20.11
CA ASN A 70 5.54 -3.27 20.69
C ASN A 70 4.52 -3.02 19.57
N LEU A 71 3.23 -3.02 19.93
CA LEU A 71 2.12 -2.72 19.03
C LEU A 71 2.31 -1.36 18.33
N TYR A 72 2.76 -0.35 19.08
CA TYR A 72 3.05 0.98 18.54
C TYR A 72 4.10 0.95 17.43
N GLU A 73 5.24 0.29 17.67
CA GLU A 73 6.33 0.17 16.70
C GLU A 73 5.90 -0.64 15.48
N SER A 74 5.13 -1.70 15.71
CA SER A 74 4.55 -2.54 14.66
C SER A 74 3.60 -1.74 13.76
N LEU A 75 2.75 -0.86 14.31
CA LEU A 75 1.85 -0.01 13.51
C LEU A 75 2.60 1.07 12.73
N ILE A 76 3.68 1.64 13.27
CA ILE A 76 4.55 2.57 12.54
C ILE A 76 5.22 1.83 11.37
N PHE A 77 5.75 0.62 11.62
CA PHE A 77 6.34 -0.22 10.58
C PHE A 77 5.30 -0.63 9.51
N LEU A 78 4.07 -0.93 9.91
CA LEU A 78 2.96 -1.21 8.99
C LEU A 78 2.67 -0.01 8.09
N THR A 79 2.62 1.19 8.67
CA THR A 79 2.39 2.44 7.93
C THR A 79 3.54 2.72 6.96
N TRP A 80 4.77 2.44 7.37
CA TRP A 80 5.93 2.52 6.49
C TRP A 80 5.80 1.54 5.31
N CYS A 81 5.38 0.29 5.55
CA CYS A 81 5.10 -0.67 4.48
C CYS A 81 3.98 -0.18 3.53
N PHE A 82 2.88 0.37 4.08
CA PHE A 82 1.80 0.90 3.26
C PHE A 82 2.26 2.02 2.35
N THR A 83 2.98 3.00 2.89
CA THR A 83 3.50 4.13 2.10
C THR A 83 4.54 3.67 1.08
N PHE A 84 5.38 2.68 1.41
CA PHE A 84 6.36 2.13 0.49
C PHE A 84 5.71 1.40 -0.69
N ILE A 85 4.78 0.48 -0.42
CA ILE A 85 4.04 -0.24 -1.45
C ILE A 85 3.23 0.76 -2.28
N HIS A 86 2.55 1.73 -1.65
CA HIS A 86 1.82 2.78 -2.33
C HIS A 86 2.67 3.51 -3.39
N LEU A 87 3.89 3.91 -3.03
CA LEU A 87 4.81 4.60 -3.96
C LEU A 87 5.19 3.71 -5.15
N ILE A 88 5.37 2.40 -4.94
CA ILE A 88 5.61 1.43 -6.00
C ILE A 88 4.39 1.32 -6.93
N LEU A 89 3.19 1.19 -6.34
CA LEU A 89 1.93 1.07 -7.08
C LEU A 89 1.65 2.32 -7.93
N GLU A 90 1.83 3.51 -7.35
CA GLU A 90 1.63 4.78 -8.05
C GLU A 90 2.67 5.01 -9.15
N HIS A 91 3.91 4.57 -8.96
CA HIS A 91 4.94 4.62 -10.00
C HIS A 91 4.58 3.77 -11.22
N GLN A 92 4.02 2.57 -11.01
CA GLN A 92 3.67 1.65 -12.10
C GLN A 92 2.46 2.12 -12.92
N ASN A 93 1.42 2.63 -12.27
CA ASN A 93 0.15 2.94 -12.94
C ASN A 93 -0.07 4.44 -13.22
N LYS A 94 0.73 5.35 -12.64
CA LYS A 94 0.58 6.82 -12.75
C LYS A 94 -0.86 7.32 -12.49
N SER A 95 -1.66 6.54 -11.76
CA SER A 95 -3.07 6.78 -11.54
C SER A 95 -3.29 7.45 -10.19
N LYS A 96 -4.05 8.54 -10.20
CA LYS A 96 -4.40 9.32 -8.98
C LYS A 96 -5.28 8.53 -8.00
N LEU A 97 -6.05 7.57 -8.49
CA LEU A 97 -7.00 6.79 -7.69
C LEU A 97 -6.32 5.92 -6.64
N ILE A 98 -5.08 5.50 -6.90
CA ILE A 98 -4.31 4.65 -5.98
C ILE A 98 -4.05 5.42 -4.67
N GLY A 99 -3.70 6.70 -4.76
CA GLY A 99 -3.46 7.55 -3.58
C GLY A 99 -4.72 7.81 -2.79
N SER A 100 -5.86 8.02 -3.46
CA SER A 100 -7.14 8.29 -2.79
C SER A 100 -7.61 7.17 -1.85
N ILE A 101 -7.17 5.93 -2.08
CA ILE A 101 -7.53 4.77 -1.25
C ILE A 101 -6.41 4.41 -0.26
N SER A 102 -5.16 4.43 -0.72
CA SER A 102 -4.02 4.01 0.10
C SER A 102 -3.67 5.01 1.20
N VAL A 103 -3.82 6.31 0.94
CA VAL A 103 -3.47 7.37 1.89
C VAL A 103 -4.41 7.40 3.10
N PRO A 104 -5.76 7.34 2.96
CA PRO A 104 -6.64 7.23 4.12
C PRO A 104 -6.32 6.02 5.00
N MET A 105 -5.99 4.87 4.42
CA MET A 105 -5.60 3.69 5.18
C MET A 105 -4.32 3.93 5.99
N SER A 106 -3.31 4.53 5.37
CA SER A 106 -2.04 4.86 6.02
C SER A 106 -2.21 5.91 7.13
N LEU A 107 -3.09 6.91 6.90
CA LEU A 107 -3.43 7.92 7.90
C LEU A 107 -4.18 7.31 9.08
N PHE A 108 -5.09 6.37 8.81
CA PHE A 108 -5.83 5.68 9.86
C PHE A 108 -4.89 4.88 10.77
N THR A 109 -3.92 4.15 10.21
CA THR A 109 -2.98 3.35 11.03
C THR A 109 -2.07 4.20 11.88
N ILE A 110 -1.48 5.27 11.34
CA ILE A 110 -0.63 6.17 12.12
C ILE A 110 -1.43 7.01 13.10
N GLY A 111 -2.65 7.43 12.74
CA GLY A 111 -3.56 8.15 13.63
C GLY A 111 -4.02 7.30 14.81
N PHE A 112 -4.36 6.03 14.55
CA PHE A 112 -4.64 5.07 15.62
C PHE A 112 -3.43 4.86 16.53
N ALA A 113 -2.23 4.73 15.94
CA ALA A 113 -1.01 4.56 16.72
C ALA A 113 -0.68 5.76 17.61
N SER A 114 -0.87 7.00 17.13
CA SER A 114 -0.49 8.21 17.86
C SER A 114 -1.57 8.73 18.81
N LEU A 115 -2.86 8.61 18.45
CA LEU A 115 -3.97 9.22 19.19
C LEU A 115 -4.72 8.23 20.09
N SER A 116 -4.82 6.95 19.69
CA SER A 116 -5.65 5.97 20.41
C SER A 116 -4.88 5.14 21.43
N LEU A 117 -3.56 4.97 21.24
CA LEU A 117 -2.74 4.17 22.16
C LEU A 117 -2.35 4.98 23.41
N PRO A 118 -2.55 4.43 24.63
CA PRO A 118 -2.10 5.06 25.87
C PRO A 118 -0.59 5.33 25.87
N ALA A 119 -0.16 6.40 26.54
CA ALA A 119 1.25 6.82 26.58
C ALA A 119 2.21 5.74 27.12
N ASP A 120 1.72 4.81 27.95
CA ASP A 120 2.52 3.69 28.45
C ASP A 120 2.79 2.61 27.40
N MET A 121 1.87 2.41 26.46
CA MET A 121 2.07 1.52 25.29
C MET A 121 2.88 2.18 24.19
N GLN A 122 3.16 3.49 24.25
CA GLN A 122 4.04 4.18 23.30
C GLN A 122 5.52 4.11 23.73
N LYS A 123 5.77 3.81 25.01
CA LYS A 123 7.13 3.65 25.56
C LYS A 123 7.74 2.33 25.08
N ALA A 124 9.06 2.35 24.85
CA ALA A 124 9.82 1.15 24.56
C ALA A 124 9.79 0.22 25.78
N ALA A 125 9.11 -0.92 25.67
CA ALA A 125 9.08 -1.94 26.71
C ALA A 125 10.34 -2.82 26.61
N PRO A 126 10.89 -3.29 27.74
CA PRO A 126 11.98 -4.25 27.71
C PRO A 126 11.48 -5.55 27.06
N LEU A 127 12.23 -6.03 26.07
CA LEU A 127 11.94 -7.27 25.35
C LEU A 127 11.85 -8.43 26.35
N VAL A 128 10.70 -9.11 26.37
CA VAL A 128 10.54 -10.41 27.05
C VAL A 128 11.57 -11.39 26.42
N PRO A 129 12.24 -12.29 27.17
CA PRO A 129 13.38 -13.07 26.66
C PRO A 129 13.15 -13.85 25.35
N ALA A 130 11.90 -14.23 25.05
CA ALA A 130 11.51 -14.88 23.80
C ALA A 130 11.65 -13.98 22.54
N LEU A 131 11.79 -12.65 22.70
CA LEU A 131 11.95 -11.70 21.60
C LEU A 131 13.41 -11.50 21.14
N ARG A 132 14.37 -12.25 21.69
CA ARG A 132 15.80 -12.14 21.32
C ARG A 132 16.22 -13.03 20.15
N SER A 133 15.33 -13.84 19.57
CA SER A 133 15.70 -14.67 18.43
C SER A 133 15.57 -13.91 17.11
N ASN A 134 16.53 -14.15 16.21
CA ASN A 134 16.51 -13.58 14.86
C ASN A 134 15.28 -14.06 14.05
N TRP A 135 14.75 -15.23 14.39
CA TRP A 135 13.56 -15.80 13.76
C TRP A 135 12.29 -15.01 14.01
N LEU A 136 12.10 -14.47 15.22
CA LEU A 136 10.94 -13.61 15.49
C LEU A 136 10.99 -12.35 14.62
N MET A 137 12.17 -11.71 14.52
CA MET A 137 12.34 -10.50 13.73
C MET A 137 11.98 -10.74 12.26
N MET A 138 12.45 -11.85 11.69
CA MET A 138 12.11 -12.24 10.33
C MET A 138 10.62 -12.56 10.18
N HIS A 139 10.04 -13.33 11.11
CA HIS A 139 8.62 -13.67 11.11
C HIS A 139 7.74 -12.40 11.11
N VAL A 140 7.92 -11.51 12.09
CA VAL A 140 7.05 -10.34 12.22
C VAL A 140 7.25 -9.39 11.05
N SER A 141 8.49 -9.13 10.61
CA SER A 141 8.73 -8.23 9.47
C SER A 141 8.11 -8.75 8.16
N ILE A 142 8.28 -10.03 7.82
CA ILE A 142 7.73 -10.60 6.58
C ILE A 142 6.19 -10.65 6.63
N MET A 143 5.61 -10.94 7.81
CA MET A 143 4.16 -10.92 8.02
C MET A 143 3.60 -9.51 7.83
N MET A 144 4.26 -8.48 8.35
CA MET A 144 3.79 -7.09 8.23
C MET A 144 3.88 -6.56 6.78
N ILE A 145 4.95 -6.92 6.05
CA ILE A 145 5.05 -6.61 4.61
C ILE A 145 3.96 -7.34 3.83
N SER A 146 3.71 -8.62 4.14
CA SER A 146 2.65 -9.42 3.52
C SER A 146 1.26 -8.82 3.76
N TYR A 147 0.91 -8.51 5.01
CA TYR A 147 -0.36 -7.88 5.34
C TYR A 147 -0.54 -6.53 4.66
N SER A 148 0.51 -5.72 4.59
CA SER A 148 0.46 -4.45 3.88
C SER A 148 0.12 -4.64 2.40
N ALA A 149 0.76 -5.61 1.74
CA ALA A 149 0.49 -5.96 0.34
C ALA A 149 -0.94 -6.50 0.14
N LEU A 150 -1.39 -7.43 0.98
CA LEU A 150 -2.74 -8.03 0.87
C LEU A 150 -3.86 -7.02 1.15
N ILE A 151 -3.70 -6.14 2.13
CA ILE A 151 -4.67 -5.08 2.43
C ILE A 151 -4.73 -4.09 1.26
N LEU A 152 -3.60 -3.61 0.74
CA LEU A 152 -3.62 -2.69 -0.40
C LEU A 152 -4.18 -3.37 -1.66
N GLY A 153 -3.77 -4.61 -1.93
CA GLY A 153 -4.28 -5.38 -3.06
C GLY A 153 -5.80 -5.59 -2.99
N SER A 154 -6.31 -6.03 -1.85
CA SER A 154 -7.76 -6.18 -1.65
C SER A 154 -8.53 -4.86 -1.76
N LEU A 155 -7.98 -3.75 -1.25
CA LEU A 155 -8.57 -2.41 -1.43
C LEU A 155 -8.63 -1.99 -2.91
N LEU A 156 -7.60 -2.31 -3.70
CA LEU A 156 -7.63 -2.09 -5.15
C LEU A 156 -8.66 -2.98 -5.85
N SER A 157 -8.82 -4.24 -5.40
CA SER A 157 -9.86 -5.14 -5.90
C SER A 157 -11.27 -4.61 -5.60
N ILE A 158 -11.49 -4.09 -4.40
CA ILE A 158 -12.76 -3.47 -4.01
C ILE A 158 -13.02 -2.24 -4.88
N LEU A 159 -12.01 -1.40 -5.12
CA LEU A 159 -12.12 -0.27 -6.05
C LEU A 159 -12.53 -0.72 -7.45
N PHE A 160 -11.91 -1.79 -7.96
CA PHE A 160 -12.28 -2.35 -9.27
C PHE A 160 -13.76 -2.73 -9.30
N LEU A 161 -14.27 -3.45 -8.29
CA LEU A 161 -15.68 -3.85 -8.22
C LEU A 161 -16.63 -2.65 -8.19
N ILE A 162 -16.31 -1.63 -7.39
CA ILE A 162 -17.11 -0.40 -7.29
C ILE A 162 -17.19 0.32 -8.65
N ILE A 163 -16.09 0.38 -9.40
CA ILE A 163 -16.07 1.05 -10.71
C ILE A 163 -16.72 0.17 -11.79
N SER A 164 -16.57 -1.16 -11.70
CA SER A 164 -17.11 -2.11 -12.69
C SER A 164 -18.64 -2.23 -12.62
N GLN A 165 -19.27 -1.94 -11.48
CA GLN A 165 -20.74 -1.91 -11.29
C GLN A 165 -21.44 -3.17 -11.84
N GLY A 166 -20.83 -4.35 -11.69
CA GLY A 166 -21.40 -5.63 -12.15
C GLY A 166 -21.46 -5.82 -13.67
N LYS A 167 -20.83 -4.95 -14.48
CA LYS A 167 -20.71 -5.16 -15.92
C LYS A 167 -19.66 -6.23 -16.23
N ASN A 168 -19.95 -7.10 -17.20
CA ASN A 168 -18.99 -8.07 -17.72
C ASN A 168 -17.87 -7.33 -18.46
N VAL A 169 -16.77 -7.05 -17.77
CA VAL A 169 -15.57 -6.48 -18.38
C VAL A 169 -14.69 -7.64 -18.84
N SER A 170 -14.59 -7.85 -20.14
CA SER A 170 -13.66 -8.81 -20.72
C SER A 170 -12.23 -8.27 -20.60
N LEU A 171 -11.58 -8.50 -19.46
CA LEU A 171 -10.20 -8.09 -19.24
C LEU A 171 -9.27 -9.05 -19.97
N GLN A 172 -8.55 -8.56 -20.98
CA GLN A 172 -7.45 -9.30 -21.60
C GLN A 172 -6.27 -9.33 -20.63
N GLY A 173 -6.11 -10.43 -19.89
CA GLY A 173 -4.99 -10.65 -18.99
C GLY A 173 -3.65 -10.69 -19.73
N LYS A 174 -3.01 -9.54 -19.93
CA LYS A 174 -1.60 -9.48 -20.35
C LYS A 174 -0.72 -9.65 -19.12
N SER A 175 -0.70 -10.86 -18.56
CA SER A 175 0.04 -11.15 -17.35
C SER A 175 1.56 -11.27 -17.58
N TYR A 176 2.02 -11.39 -18.84
CA TYR A 176 3.46 -11.61 -19.15
C TYR A 176 3.98 -11.06 -20.50
N SER A 177 3.30 -10.14 -21.19
CA SER A 177 3.78 -9.65 -22.50
C SER A 177 4.36 -8.23 -22.44
N TYR A 178 5.68 -8.17 -22.32
CA TYR A 178 6.49 -7.05 -22.80
C TYR A 178 6.23 -6.90 -24.31
N SER A 179 5.87 -5.69 -24.74
CA SER A 179 5.64 -5.29 -26.13
C SER A 179 4.50 -6.00 -26.87
N VAL A 180 3.38 -5.28 -27.04
CA VAL A 180 2.62 -5.34 -28.29
C VAL A 180 2.34 -3.91 -28.72
N LYS A 181 3.26 -3.35 -29.51
CA LYS A 181 2.88 -2.37 -30.55
C LYS A 181 1.72 -3.02 -31.34
N ASN A 182 0.56 -2.37 -31.37
CA ASN A 182 -0.67 -2.80 -32.04
C ASN A 182 -1.56 -3.78 -31.25
N ALA A 183 -2.09 -3.34 -30.10
CA ALA A 183 -3.35 -3.90 -29.62
C ALA A 183 -4.51 -3.26 -30.42
N LYS A 184 -4.89 -3.87 -31.55
CA LYS A 184 -6.24 -3.67 -32.10
C LYS A 184 -7.22 -4.18 -31.04
N VAL A 185 -7.98 -3.27 -30.46
CA VAL A 185 -9.10 -3.60 -29.58
C VAL A 185 -10.19 -4.19 -30.47
N THR A 186 -10.26 -5.53 -30.55
CA THR A 186 -11.41 -6.22 -31.12
C THR A 186 -12.51 -6.23 -30.07
N TYR A 187 -13.56 -5.46 -30.32
CA TYR A 187 -14.81 -5.55 -29.60
C TYR A 187 -15.57 -6.76 -30.15
N ASP A 188 -15.77 -7.81 -29.35
CA ASP A 188 -16.86 -8.78 -29.58
C ASP A 188 -18.20 -8.15 -29.13
N ALA A 189 -18.50 -6.97 -29.67
CA ALA A 189 -19.87 -6.57 -29.86
C ALA A 189 -20.23 -7.08 -31.26
N GLN A 190 -21.17 -8.02 -31.33
CA GLN A 190 -21.94 -8.24 -32.56
C GLN A 190 -22.67 -6.93 -32.90
N LEU A 191 -21.93 -6.01 -33.51
CA LEU A 191 -22.39 -4.79 -34.14
C LEU A 191 -21.45 -4.62 -35.31
N SER A 192 -21.92 -5.11 -36.45
CA SER A 192 -21.37 -4.90 -37.77
C SER A 192 -21.14 -3.41 -38.02
N VAL A 193 -19.97 -2.90 -37.68
CA VAL A 193 -19.54 -1.56 -38.07
C VAL A 193 -18.57 -1.71 -39.23
N ASN A 194 -19.15 -1.62 -40.43
CA ASN A 194 -18.41 -1.44 -41.68
C ASN A 194 -17.45 -0.25 -41.54
N THR A 195 -16.20 -0.47 -41.91
CA THR A 195 -15.16 0.55 -42.07
C THR A 195 -15.65 1.70 -42.94
N LYS A 196 -15.92 2.86 -42.32
CA LYS A 196 -15.68 4.17 -42.92
C LYS A 196 -15.16 5.13 -41.85
N GLN A 197 -14.04 5.74 -42.20
CA GLN A 197 -13.38 6.83 -41.51
C GLN A 197 -14.34 8.01 -41.46
N ASP A 198 -14.85 8.37 -40.28
CA ASP A 198 -15.22 9.73 -39.87
C ASP A 198 -15.76 9.72 -38.43
N ASN A 199 -15.22 10.63 -37.61
CA ASN A 199 -15.59 10.94 -36.22
C ASN A 199 -15.41 9.81 -35.18
N LEU A 200 -14.23 9.79 -34.54
CA LEU A 200 -14.03 9.17 -33.22
C LEU A 200 -14.95 9.88 -32.20
N ASN A 201 -16.18 9.38 -32.06
CA ASN A 201 -17.15 9.87 -31.09
C ASN A 201 -16.50 9.90 -29.70
N SER A 202 -16.56 11.04 -29.01
CA SER A 202 -15.99 11.27 -27.67
C SER A 202 -16.31 10.15 -26.68
N ASP A 203 -17.49 9.54 -26.82
CA ASP A 203 -17.97 8.46 -25.97
C ASP A 203 -17.16 7.17 -26.12
N THR A 204 -16.68 6.87 -27.34
CA THR A 204 -15.82 5.70 -27.59
C THR A 204 -14.45 5.85 -26.92
N ILE A 205 -13.90 7.06 -26.94
CA ILE A 205 -12.62 7.40 -26.29
C ILE A 205 -12.74 7.31 -24.76
N LEU A 206 -13.86 7.79 -24.20
CA LEU A 206 -14.11 7.72 -22.75
C LEU A 206 -14.30 6.28 -22.26
N VAL A 207 -15.02 5.45 -23.02
CA VAL A 207 -15.19 4.01 -22.72
C VAL A 207 -13.84 3.29 -22.78
N ALA A 208 -13.03 3.52 -23.82
CA ALA A 208 -11.70 2.93 -23.94
C ALA A 208 -10.76 3.34 -22.79
N LYS A 209 -10.78 4.63 -22.39
CA LYS A 209 -9.97 5.13 -21.27
C LYS A 209 -10.40 4.53 -19.93
N ARG A 210 -11.71 4.37 -19.70
CA ARG A 210 -12.24 3.67 -18.51
C ARG A 210 -11.78 2.23 -18.50
N MET A 211 -11.93 1.51 -19.60
CA MET A 211 -11.55 0.09 -19.69
C MET A 211 -10.06 -0.13 -19.46
N SER A 212 -9.20 0.74 -20.02
CA SER A 212 -7.75 0.73 -19.75
C SER A 212 -7.42 0.99 -18.28
N LEU A 213 -8.14 1.90 -17.62
CA LEU A 213 -7.96 2.19 -16.19
C LEU A 213 -8.38 1.00 -15.32
N LEU A 214 -9.54 0.38 -15.62
CA LEU A 214 -10.02 -0.80 -14.89
C LEU A 214 -9.02 -1.97 -15.01
N GLN A 215 -8.51 -2.22 -16.21
CA GLN A 215 -7.50 -3.26 -16.45
C GLN A 215 -6.20 -2.96 -15.71
N GLY A 216 -5.80 -1.70 -15.61
CA GLY A 216 -4.63 -1.28 -14.83
C GLY A 216 -4.80 -1.53 -13.33
N ILE A 217 -5.99 -1.25 -12.77
CA ILE A 217 -6.29 -1.49 -11.34
C ILE A 217 -6.34 -3.00 -11.06
N ASP A 218 -6.99 -3.78 -11.93
CA ASP A 218 -7.11 -5.24 -11.76
C ASP A 218 -5.74 -5.94 -11.80
N ASN A 219 -4.91 -5.62 -12.81
CA ASN A 219 -3.56 -6.18 -12.90
C ASN A 219 -2.71 -5.81 -11.67
N LEU A 220 -2.83 -4.58 -11.20
CA LEU A 220 -2.12 -4.11 -10.02
C LEU A 220 -2.59 -4.82 -8.74
N SER A 221 -3.90 -4.99 -8.58
CA SER A 221 -4.50 -5.79 -7.49
C SER A 221 -3.95 -7.22 -7.52
N TYR A 222 -4.07 -7.89 -8.68
CA TYR A 222 -3.59 -9.25 -8.87
C TYR A 222 -2.10 -9.41 -8.55
N ARG A 223 -1.25 -8.51 -9.02
CA ARG A 223 0.20 -8.54 -8.74
C ARG A 223 0.51 -8.27 -7.27
N THR A 224 -0.18 -7.33 -6.63
CA THR A 224 0.05 -7.00 -5.22
C THR A 224 -0.37 -8.15 -4.31
N ILE A 225 -1.55 -8.74 -4.57
CA ILE A 225 -2.04 -9.92 -3.86
C ILE A 225 -1.13 -11.14 -4.13
N GLY A 226 -0.71 -11.33 -5.38
CA GLY A 226 0.19 -12.40 -5.79
C GLY A 226 1.58 -12.31 -5.15
N LEU A 227 2.03 -11.12 -4.75
CA LEU A 227 3.23 -10.93 -3.93
C LEU A 227 2.95 -11.17 -2.43
N GLY A 228 1.78 -10.77 -1.94
CA GLY A 228 1.40 -10.90 -0.54
C GLY A 228 1.27 -12.34 -0.06
N PHE A 229 0.64 -13.23 -0.84
CA PHE A 229 0.41 -14.63 -0.44
C PHE A 229 1.70 -15.43 -0.22
N PRO A 230 2.70 -15.45 -1.13
CA PRO A 230 3.96 -16.15 -0.88
C PRO A 230 4.69 -15.60 0.35
N LEU A 231 4.69 -14.29 0.56
CA LEU A 231 5.28 -13.68 1.75
C LEU A 231 4.54 -14.09 3.03
N LEU A 232 3.21 -14.24 2.97
CA LEU A 232 2.40 -14.76 4.08
C LEU A 232 2.80 -16.19 4.41
N THR A 233 2.95 -17.04 3.39
CA THR A 233 3.36 -18.44 3.57
C THR A 233 4.74 -18.54 4.22
N ILE A 234 5.71 -17.76 3.75
CA ILE A 234 7.05 -17.69 4.36
C ILE A 234 6.94 -17.22 5.81
N GLY A 235 6.10 -16.21 6.08
CA GLY A 235 5.86 -15.72 7.43
C GLY A 235 5.26 -16.77 8.36
N ILE A 236 4.25 -17.51 7.91
CA ILE A 236 3.63 -18.60 8.70
C ILE A 236 4.68 -19.68 9.03
N ILE A 237 5.49 -20.08 8.05
CA ILE A 237 6.57 -21.06 8.26
C ILE A 237 7.60 -20.53 9.27
N ALA A 238 8.06 -19.29 9.10
CA ALA A 238 8.99 -18.66 10.03
C ALA A 238 8.41 -18.56 11.45
N GLY A 239 7.10 -18.36 11.58
CA GLY A 239 6.40 -18.33 12.87
C GLY A 239 6.38 -19.70 13.56
N ALA A 240 6.14 -20.77 12.80
CA ALA A 240 6.20 -22.14 13.33
C ALA A 240 7.62 -22.51 13.82
N VAL A 241 8.66 -22.12 13.07
CA VAL A 241 10.06 -22.33 13.49
C VAL A 241 10.36 -21.56 14.78
N TRP A 242 9.93 -20.29 14.85
CA TRP A 242 10.08 -19.49 16.06
C TRP A 242 9.36 -20.12 17.27
N ALA A 243 8.13 -20.60 17.10
CA ALA A 243 7.37 -21.24 18.17
C ALA A 243 8.12 -22.47 18.74
N ASN A 244 8.72 -23.27 17.86
CA ASN A 244 9.53 -24.40 18.28
C ASN A 244 10.80 -23.98 19.05
N GLU A 245 11.47 -22.90 18.63
CA GLU A 245 12.62 -22.36 19.38
C GLU A 245 12.23 -21.78 20.74
N ALA A 246 11.07 -21.11 20.83
CA ALA A 246 10.65 -20.41 22.03
C ALA A 246 9.97 -21.32 23.07
N TRP A 247 9.13 -22.25 22.61
CA TRP A 247 8.25 -23.07 23.46
C TRP A 247 8.51 -24.57 23.35
N GLY A 248 9.42 -25.01 22.47
CA GLY A 248 9.74 -26.44 22.27
C GLY A 248 8.67 -27.22 21.48
N SER A 249 7.66 -26.54 20.93
CA SER A 249 6.64 -27.10 20.05
C SER A 249 6.28 -26.11 18.96
N TYR A 250 5.96 -26.60 17.77
CA TYR A 250 5.52 -25.79 16.63
C TYR A 250 4.14 -25.15 16.86
N TRP A 251 3.32 -25.74 17.72
CA TRP A 251 1.95 -25.34 18.00
C TRP A 251 1.63 -25.64 19.47
N SER A 252 0.95 -24.72 20.15
CA SER A 252 0.46 -24.85 21.52
C SER A 252 -1.02 -24.51 21.58
#